data_AF-N6UZ25-F1
#
_entry.id   AF-N6UZ25-F1
#
_cell.length_a   1.000
_cell.length_b   1.000
_cell.length_c   1.000
_cell.angle_alpha   90.00
_cell.angle_beta   90.00
_cell.angle_gamma   90.00
#
_symmetry.space_group_name_H-M   'P 1'
#
loop_
_entity.id
_entity.type
_entity.pdbx_description
1 polymer ?
#
loop_
_entity_poly.entity_id
_entity_poly.type
_entity_poly.pdbx_seq_one_letter_code
_entity_poly.pdbx_strand_id
1 'polypeptide(L)' 'MEYAVVENGVVTNIIVASEDYVHAFDGEAIPSHEAQIGWTYKHGVFSPPVIDESTQQLSSPEMVETDAPVEPIKEP' A
#
# COMPACT_ATOMS: atom_id res chain seq x y z
N MET A 1 4.70 -1.03 17.54
CA MET A 1 3.27 -1.18 17.20
C MET A 1 3.06 -0.62 15.81
N GLU A 2 2.06 -1.14 15.08
CA GLU A 2 1.67 -0.59 13.77
C GLU A 2 0.57 0.45 13.94
N TYR A 3 0.70 1.53 13.18
CA TYR A 3 -0.24 2.65 13.16
C TYR A 3 -0.62 2.97 11.73
N ALA A 4 -1.91 3.16 11.50
CA ALA A 4 -2.45 3.72 10.29
C ALA A 4 -2.51 5.24 10.42
N VAL A 5 -1.83 5.96 9.52
CA VAL A 5 -1.91 7.42 9.42
C VAL A 5 -3.11 7.75 8.54
N VAL A 6 -4.08 8.45 9.13
CA VAL A 6 -5.36 8.81 8.51
C VAL A 6 -5.37 10.30 8.19
N GLU A 7 -5.58 10.63 6.92
CA GLU A 7 -5.78 12.00 6.45
C GLU A 7 -7.12 12.09 5.72
N ASN A 8 -7.94 13.08 6.06
CA ASN A 8 -9.28 13.25 5.50
C ASN A 8 -10.18 12.00 5.57
N GLY A 9 -9.99 11.17 6.61
CA GLY A 9 -10.74 9.93 6.80
C GLY A 9 -10.27 8.75 5.92
N VAL A 10 -9.11 8.86 5.27
CA VAL A 10 -8.51 7.79 4.46
C VAL A 10 -7.11 7.47 4.99
N VAL A 11 -6.75 6.19 5.03
CA VAL A 11 -5.42 5.74 5.41
C VAL A 11 -4.43 6.08 4.29
N THR A 12 -3.48 6.97 4.55
CA THR A 12 -2.47 7.39 3.58
C THR A 12 -1.12 6.71 3.80
N ASN A 13 -0.85 6.23 5.01
CA ASN A 13 0.42 5.58 5.35
C ASN A 13 0.24 4.54 6.48
N ILE A 14 1.14 3.57 6.55
CA ILE A 14 1.25 2.61 7.67
C ILE A 14 2.67 2.70 8.21
N ILE A 15 2.81 3.00 9.51
CA ILE A 15 4.11 3.15 10.16
C ILE A 15 4.25 2.18 11.32
N VAL A 16 5.49 1.77 11.59
CA VAL A 16 5.85 1.01 12.78
C VAL A 16 6.58 1.94 13.74
N ALA A 17 6.03 2.12 14.93
CA ALA A 17 6.58 3.04 15.92
C ALA A 17 6.38 2.53 17.36
N SER A 18 7.10 3.14 18.31
CA SER A 18 6.84 2.97 19.75
C SER A 18 5.61 3.76 20.17
N GLU A 19 5.01 3.42 21.32
CA GLU A 19 3.83 4.13 21.86
C GLU A 19 4.14 5.60 22.20
N ASP A 20 5.38 5.89 22.56
CA ASP A 20 5.92 7.23 22.85
C ASP A 20 6.40 8.00 21.61
N TYR A 21 6.20 7.49 20.40
CA TYR A 21 6.66 8.12 19.18
C TYR A 21 5.88 9.41 18.87
N VAL A 22 6.58 10.54 18.88
CA VAL A 22 6.03 11.86 18.54
C VAL A 22 6.61 12.31 17.20
N HIS A 23 5.76 12.42 16.18
CA HIS A 23 6.11 12.99 14.89
C HIS A 23 5.00 13.92 14.41
N ALA A 24 5.38 15.00 13.73
CA ALA A 24 4.43 15.94 13.15
C ALA A 24 4.05 15.47 11.75
N PHE A 25 2.85 14.90 11.62
CA PHE A 25 2.19 14.64 10.35
C PHE A 25 0.82 15.33 10.37
N ASP A 26 0.31 15.68 9.19
CA ASP A 26 -1.00 16.36 9.04
C ASP A 26 -2.20 15.43 9.35
N GLY A 27 -1.95 14.12 9.54
CA GLY A 27 -2.95 13.10 9.83
C GLY A 27 -3.04 12.65 11.29
N GLU A 28 -3.88 11.65 11.55
CA GLU A 28 -4.01 10.98 12.85
C GLU A 28 -3.39 9.57 12.78
N ALA A 29 -2.47 9.24 13.69
CA ALA A 29 -1.90 7.90 13.79
C ALA A 29 -2.73 7.03 14.73
N ILE A 30 -3.35 5.99 14.17
CA ILE A 30 -4.30 5.12 14.86
C ILE A 30 -3.74 3.71 14.91
N PRO A 31 -3.60 3.09 16.09
CA PRO A 31 -3.04 1.75 16.19
C PRO A 31 -3.92 0.75 15.44
N SER A 32 -3.34 0.02 14.50
CA SER A 32 -4.05 -0.98 13.70
C SER A 32 -3.08 -1.96 13.06
N HIS A 33 -3.41 -3.24 13.09
CA HIS A 33 -2.69 -4.32 12.40
C HIS A 33 -3.38 -4.74 11.10
N GLU A 34 -4.65 -4.38 10.92
CA GLU A 34 -5.49 -4.84 9.80
C GLU A 34 -5.71 -3.75 8.74
N ALA A 35 -5.54 -2.48 9.11
CA ALA A 35 -5.74 -1.36 8.18
C ALA A 35 -4.68 -1.39 7.07
N GLN A 36 -5.10 -1.11 5.85
CA GLN A 36 -4.21 -0.95 4.70
C GLN A 36 -4.39 0.44 4.07
N ILE A 37 -3.41 0.85 3.27
CA ILE A 37 -3.46 2.11 2.53
C ILE A 37 -4.70 2.15 1.65
N GLY A 38 -5.40 3.29 1.64
CA GLY A 38 -6.64 3.51 0.90
C GLY A 38 -7.91 3.07 1.64
N TRP A 39 -7.81 2.47 2.82
CA TRP A 39 -8.98 2.17 3.64
C TRP A 39 -9.59 3.46 4.20
N THR A 40 -10.92 3.48 4.33
CA THR A 40 -11.64 4.59 4.97
C THR A 40 -11.70 4.35 6.48
N TYR A 41 -11.43 5.38 7.28
CA TYR A 41 -11.62 5.37 8.73
C TYR A 41 -12.79 6.25 9.14
N LYS A 42 -13.82 5.65 9.74
CA LYS A 42 -15.01 6.37 10.18
C LYS A 42 -15.58 5.74 11.46
N HIS A 43 -15.86 6.58 12.46
CA HIS A 43 -16.43 6.16 13.76
C HIS A 43 -15.64 5.03 14.46
N GLY A 44 -14.31 5.05 14.39
CA GLY A 44 -13.49 4.00 15.02
C GLY A 44 -13.26 2.76 14.17
N VAL A 45 -13.84 2.68 12.97
CA VAL A 45 -13.81 1.48 12.11
C VAL A 45 -13.06 1.78 10.83
N PHE A 46 -12.13 0.88 10.47
CA PHE A 46 -11.50 0.84 9.17
C PHE A 46 -12.34 0.00 8.21
N SER A 47 -12.56 0.50 7.00
CA SER A 47 -13.29 -0.21 5.94
C SER A 47 -12.47 -0.23 4.65
N PRO A 48 -12.34 -1.39 3.98
CA PRO A 48 -11.62 -1.48 2.73
C PRO A 48 -12.29 -0.60 1.67
N PRO A 49 -11.51 -0.08 0.69
CA PRO A 49 -12.09 0.62 -0.43
C PRO A 49 -13.03 -0.32 -1.21
N VAL A 50 -14.15 0.21 -1.69
CA VAL A 50 -15.05 -0.54 -2.56
C VAL A 50 -14.36 -0.65 -3.92
N ILE A 51 -13.77 -1.82 -4.21
CA ILE A 51 -13.24 -2.11 -5.53
C ILE A 51 -14.44 -2.37 -6.44
N ASP A 52 -14.78 -1.37 -7.25
CA ASP A 52 -15.67 -1.58 -8.38
C ASP A 52 -14.94 -2.51 -9.36
N GLU A 53 -15.47 -3.73 -9.60
CA GLU A 53 -14.84 -4.72 -10.51
C GLU A 53 -14.59 -4.15 -11.91
N SER A 54 -15.30 -3.07 -12.28
CA SER A 54 -15.10 -2.24 -13.47
C SER A 54 -13.68 -1.65 -13.61
N THR A 55 -12.93 -1.52 -12.51
CA THR A 55 -11.57 -0.92 -12.48
C THR A 55 -10.44 -1.94 -12.39
N GLN A 56 -10.73 -3.22 -12.15
CA GLN A 56 -9.72 -4.27 -11.98
C GLN A 56 -9.01 -4.66 -13.29
N GLN A 57 -9.51 -4.22 -14.46
CA GLN A 57 -8.89 -4.53 -15.76
C GLN A 57 -7.65 -3.68 -16.11
N LEU A 58 -7.28 -2.68 -15.30
CA LEU A 58 -6.15 -1.77 -15.59
C LEU A 58 -4.88 -2.03 -14.77
N SER A 59 -4.84 -3.09 -13.96
CA SER A 59 -3.67 -3.40 -13.13
C SER A 59 -3.27 -4.88 -13.20
N SER A 60 -3.31 -5.45 -14.39
CA SER A 60 -2.37 -6.53 -14.70
C SER A 60 -1.11 -5.85 -15.23
N PRO A 61 0.06 -5.93 -14.57
CA PRO A 61 1.29 -5.78 -15.32
C PRO A 61 1.27 -6.89 -16.36
N GLU A 62 1.01 -6.51 -17.61
CA GLU A 62 1.35 -7.32 -18.77
C GLU A 62 2.83 -7.66 -18.61
N MET A 63 3.10 -8.88 -18.17
CA MET A 63 4.44 -9.44 -18.10
C MET A 63 4.86 -9.55 -19.56
N VAL A 64 5.48 -8.49 -20.11
CA VAL A 64 6.16 -8.56 -21.39
C VAL A 64 7.27 -9.59 -21.21
N GLU A 65 6.98 -10.78 -21.70
CA GLU A 65 7.90 -11.86 -22.03
C GLU A 65 9.10 -11.22 -22.75
N THR A 66 10.16 -10.94 -22.00
CA THR A 66 11.43 -10.55 -22.62
C THR A 66 12.14 -11.85 -22.97
N ASP A 67 11.82 -12.32 -24.17
CA ASP A 67 12.64 -13.22 -24.96
C ASP A 67 14.07 -12.65 -25.04
N ALA A 68 15.02 -13.38 -24.47
CA ALA A 68 16.43 -13.18 -24.74
C ALA A 68 17.12 -14.55 -24.75
N PRO A 69 17.27 -15.21 -25.91
CA PRO A 69 18.20 -16.31 -26.05
C PRO A 69 19.63 -15.74 -25.98
N VAL A 70 20.32 -15.94 -24.86
CA VAL A 70 21.77 -15.69 -24.80
C VAL A 70 22.47 -16.79 -25.60
N GLU A 71 22.82 -16.50 -26.84
CA GLU A 71 23.85 -17.24 -27.58
C GLU A 71 25.22 -17.00 -26.91
N PRO A 72 25.99 -18.05 -26.56
CA PRO A 72 27.39 -17.88 -26.20
C PRO A 72 28.23 -17.76 -27.48
N ILE A 73 28.64 -16.53 -27.80
CA ILE A 73 29.72 -16.25 -28.73
C ILE A 73 31.06 -16.78 -28.19
N LYS A 74 31.74 -17.54 -29.05
CA LYS A 74 33.03 -18.21 -28.89
C LYS A 74 34.21 -17.20 -28.94
N GLU A 75 35.37 -17.65 -28.43
CA GLU A 75 36.77 -17.27 -28.75
C GLU A 75 37.52 -16.39 -27.73
N PRO A 76 38.88 -16.49 -27.65
CA PRO A 76 39.85 -17.10 -28.58
C PRO A 76 40.46 -18.46 -28.18
#